data_AF-A0A1Q7EZL1-F1
#
_entry.id   AF-A0A1Q7EZL1-F1
#
_cell.length_a   1.000
_cell.length_b   1.000
_cell.length_c   1.000
_cell.angle_alpha   90.00
_cell.angle_beta   90.00
_cell.angle_gamma   90.00
#
_symmetry.space_group_name_H-M   'P 1'
#
loop_
_entity.id
_entity.type
_entity.pdbx_description
1 polymer ?
#
loop_
_entity_poly.entity_id
_entity_poly.type
_entity_poly.pdbx_seq_one_letter_code
_entity_poly.pdbx_strand_id
1 'polypeptide(L)'
;MDALTDESGQTLVIVVLLLGIAAVVVVGLRAGQERFFATARSHRAGEAAVEAASAALADAYVAHLAAVRSRSQEKPRPTPNVVALIADPRTIEAARIAADELARLNGAGRIEAIDVSCDRGRVEARLTLAAYSHRAGFTAPECFRP
;
A
#
# COMPACT_ATOMS: atom_id res chain seq x y z
N MET A 1 20.12 -66.98 17.23
CA MET A 1 18.77 -66.41 17.01
C MET A 1 18.96 -64.90 17.06
N ASP A 2 19.50 -64.29 16.00
CA ASP A 2 19.91 -62.87 16.01
C ASP A 2 19.73 -62.23 14.62
N ALA A 3 18.58 -62.47 13.99
CA ALA A 3 18.25 -61.87 12.69
C ALA A 3 16.93 -61.08 12.68
N LEU A 4 16.13 -61.13 13.76
CA LEU A 4 14.81 -60.49 13.82
C LEU A 4 14.80 -59.12 14.52
N THR A 5 15.88 -58.78 15.22
CA THR A 5 16.05 -57.51 15.95
C THR A 5 16.69 -56.40 15.11
N ASP A 6 17.44 -56.76 14.05
CA ASP A 6 18.12 -55.80 13.17
C ASP A 6 17.15 -55.13 12.18
N GLU A 7 16.28 -55.93 11.55
CA GLU A 7 15.32 -55.47 10.55
C GLU A 7 14.19 -54.62 11.17
N SER A 8 13.76 -54.96 12.38
CA SER A 8 12.76 -54.22 13.15
C SER A 8 13.30 -52.85 13.61
N GLY A 9 14.56 -52.80 14.06
CA GLY A 9 15.22 -51.55 14.47
C GLY A 9 15.46 -50.62 13.28
N GLN A 10 15.88 -51.17 12.15
CA GLN A 10 16.10 -50.41 10.91
C GLN A 10 14.78 -49.85 10.34
N THR A 11 13.70 -50.63 10.37
CA THR A 11 12.36 -50.18 9.96
C THR A 11 11.87 -49.03 10.84
N LEU A 12 12.09 -49.11 12.15
CA LEU A 12 11.66 -48.08 13.11
C LEU A 12 12.43 -46.77 12.90
N VAL A 13 13.73 -46.84 12.62
CA VAL A 13 14.56 -45.68 12.27
C VAL A 13 14.09 -45.02 10.97
N ILE A 14 13.75 -45.81 9.94
CA ILE A 14 13.22 -45.30 8.67
C ILE A 14 11.88 -44.58 8.89
N VAL A 15 10.97 -45.17 9.67
CA VAL A 15 9.67 -44.55 9.96
C VAL A 15 9.83 -43.24 10.73
N VAL A 16 10.71 -43.19 11.73
CA VAL A 16 10.99 -41.97 12.50
C VAL A 16 11.62 -40.89 11.61
N LEU A 17 12.53 -41.27 10.72
CA LEU A 17 13.15 -40.33 9.77
C LEU A 17 12.09 -39.75 8.81
N LEU A 18 11.21 -40.59 8.26
CA LEU A 18 10.13 -40.15 7.39
C LEU A 18 9.14 -39.22 8.11
N LEU A 19 8.80 -39.52 9.37
CA LEU A 19 7.98 -38.63 10.20
C LEU A 19 8.68 -37.29 10.48
N GLY A 20 9.98 -37.30 10.72
CA GLY A 20 10.78 -36.09 10.89
C GLY A 20 10.78 -35.22 9.63
N ILE A 21 10.97 -35.83 8.46
CA ILE A 21 10.90 -35.13 7.16
C ILE A 21 9.50 -34.57 6.94
N ALA A 22 8.44 -35.35 7.19
CA ALA A 22 7.07 -34.91 7.07
C ALA A 22 6.76 -33.70 7.98
N ALA A 23 7.24 -33.72 9.23
CA ALA A 23 7.10 -32.60 10.15
C ALA A 23 7.79 -31.33 9.65
N VAL A 24 9.04 -31.43 9.15
CA VAL A 24 9.78 -30.30 8.58
C VAL A 24 9.07 -29.75 7.34
N VAL A 25 8.55 -30.61 6.46
CA VAL A 25 7.80 -30.21 5.27
C VAL A 25 6.52 -29.46 5.64
N VAL A 26 5.75 -29.96 6.61
CA VAL A 26 4.51 -29.30 7.08
C VAL A 26 4.81 -27.93 7.71
N VAL A 27 5.85 -27.83 8.55
CA VAL A 27 6.26 -26.55 9.15
C VAL A 27 6.75 -25.57 8.09
N GLY A 28 7.56 -26.04 7.12
CA GLY A 28 8.05 -25.23 6.01
C GLY A 28 6.92 -24.72 5.11
N LEU A 29 5.92 -25.56 4.81
CA LEU A 29 4.74 -25.17 4.04
C LEU A 29 3.88 -24.15 4.78
N ARG A 30 3.65 -24.31 6.08
CA ARG A 30 2.89 -23.33 6.89
C ARG A 30 3.61 -21.98 6.95
N ALA A 31 4.91 -21.98 7.22
CA ALA A 31 5.72 -20.76 7.24
C ALA A 31 5.76 -20.06 5.87
N GLY A 32 5.77 -20.83 4.78
CA GLY A 32 5.65 -20.29 3.43
C GLY A 32 4.29 -19.65 3.17
N GLN A 33 3.20 -20.34 3.48
CA GLN A 33 1.83 -19.84 3.27
C GLN A 33 1.54 -18.57 4.06
N GLU A 34 1.98 -18.49 5.32
CA GLU A 34 1.82 -17.28 6.14
C GLU A 34 2.51 -16.07 5.50
N ARG A 35 3.70 -16.26 4.93
CA ARG A 35 4.42 -15.20 4.20
C ARG A 35 3.70 -14.79 2.92
N PHE A 36 3.15 -15.73 2.15
CA PHE A 36 2.38 -15.42 0.93
C PHE A 36 1.07 -14.69 1.22
N PHE A 37 0.35 -15.08 2.27
CA PHE A 37 -0.86 -14.36 2.66
C PHE A 37 -0.55 -12.98 3.24
N ALA A 38 0.56 -12.83 3.97
CA ALA A 38 1.01 -11.53 4.46
C ALA A 38 1.35 -10.57 3.32
N THR A 39 2.06 -11.03 2.28
CA THR A 39 2.41 -10.19 1.11
C THR A 39 1.20 -9.85 0.24
N ALA A 40 0.28 -10.80 0.01
CA ALA A 40 -0.94 -10.51 -0.72
C ALA A 40 -1.84 -9.50 0.02
N ARG A 41 -1.89 -9.58 1.35
CA ARG A 41 -2.66 -8.66 2.18
C ARG A 41 -2.03 -7.26 2.21
N SER A 42 -0.70 -7.16 2.32
CA SER A 42 0.00 -5.87 2.25
C SER A 42 -0.17 -5.19 0.90
N HIS A 43 -0.21 -5.94 -0.21
CA HIS A 43 -0.40 -5.38 -1.54
C HIS A 43 -1.80 -4.76 -1.71
N ARG A 44 -2.86 -5.49 -1.33
CA ARG A 44 -4.24 -4.96 -1.38
C ARG A 44 -4.42 -3.76 -0.45
N ALA A 45 -3.80 -3.81 0.73
CA ALA A 45 -3.82 -2.69 1.66
C ALA A 45 -3.11 -1.46 1.08
N GLY A 46 -1.99 -1.64 0.39
CA GLY A 46 -1.26 -0.56 -0.27
C GLY A 46 -2.01 0.05 -1.45
N GLU A 47 -2.68 -0.77 -2.26
CA GLU A 47 -3.59 -0.31 -3.32
C GLU A 47 -4.75 0.52 -2.75
N ALA A 48 -5.46 -0.01 -1.75
CA ALA A 48 -6.56 0.71 -1.10
C ALA A 48 -6.09 2.01 -0.43
N ALA A 49 -4.91 2.00 0.19
CA ALA A 49 -4.32 3.18 0.82
C ALA A 49 -3.97 4.27 -0.20
N VAL A 50 -3.43 3.91 -1.37
CA VAL A 50 -3.02 4.90 -2.38
C VAL A 50 -4.21 5.47 -3.11
N GLU A 51 -5.24 4.65 -3.33
CA GLU A 51 -6.53 5.12 -3.83
C GLU A 51 -7.17 6.11 -2.87
N ALA A 52 -7.18 5.81 -1.57
CA ALA A 52 -7.71 6.73 -0.54
C ALA A 52 -6.93 8.05 -0.47
N ALA A 53 -5.60 8.00 -0.53
CA ALA A 53 -4.78 9.21 -0.64
C ALA A 53 -5.16 10.04 -1.87
N SER A 54 -5.28 9.38 -3.03
CA SER A 54 -5.61 10.04 -4.28
C SER A 54 -7.02 10.65 -4.27
N ALA A 55 -7.98 9.99 -3.63
CA ALA A 55 -9.34 10.50 -3.45
C ALA A 55 -9.36 11.75 -2.55
N ALA A 56 -8.65 11.72 -1.42
CA ALA A 56 -8.53 12.88 -0.54
C ALA A 56 -7.88 14.09 -1.26
N LEU A 57 -6.85 13.84 -2.08
CA LEU A 57 -6.24 14.88 -2.93
C LEU A 57 -7.21 15.40 -4.00
N ALA A 58 -8.03 14.52 -4.59
CA ALA A 58 -9.04 14.91 -5.57
C ALA A 58 -10.13 15.78 -4.93
N ASP A 59 -10.59 15.44 -3.73
CA ASP A 59 -11.55 16.24 -2.98
C ASP A 59 -11.00 17.63 -2.65
N ALA A 60 -9.75 17.71 -2.19
CA ALA A 60 -9.06 18.98 -1.96
C ALA A 60 -8.93 19.81 -3.25
N TYR A 61 -8.60 19.17 -4.36
CA TYR A 61 -8.52 19.81 -5.68
C TYR A 61 -9.88 20.36 -6.13
N VAL A 62 -10.95 19.57 -6.04
CA VAL A 62 -12.31 19.99 -6.40
C VAL A 62 -12.77 21.16 -5.52
N ALA A 63 -12.51 21.09 -4.20
CA ALA A 63 -12.83 22.16 -3.27
C ALA A 63 -12.07 23.47 -3.61
N HIS A 64 -10.79 23.36 -3.98
CA HIS A 64 -9.98 24.51 -4.40
C HIS A 64 -10.52 25.16 -5.67
N LEU A 65 -10.84 24.35 -6.69
CA LEU A 65 -11.45 24.86 -7.92
C LEU A 65 -12.81 25.52 -7.66
N ALA A 66 -13.63 24.96 -6.77
CA ALA A 66 -14.90 25.56 -6.36
C ALA A 66 -14.69 26.91 -5.66
N ALA A 67 -13.70 27.02 -4.77
CA ALA A 67 -13.35 28.25 -4.08
C ALA A 67 -12.77 29.33 -5.01
N VAL A 68 -12.01 28.93 -6.03
CA VAL A 68 -11.54 29.87 -7.08
C VAL A 68 -12.71 30.33 -7.95
N ARG A 69 -13.63 29.42 -8.30
CA ARG A 69 -14.82 29.73 -9.11
C ARG A 69 -15.78 30.68 -8.38
N SER A 70 -16.00 30.52 -7.08
CA SER A 70 -16.86 31.41 -6.30
C SER A 70 -16.33 32.86 -6.26
N ARG A 71 -14.99 33.02 -6.32
CA ARG A 71 -14.31 34.32 -6.38
C ARG A 71 -14.07 34.83 -7.81
N SER A 72 -14.72 34.24 -8.82
CA SER A 72 -14.47 34.59 -10.23
C SER A 72 -14.78 36.05 -10.61
N GLN A 73 -15.58 36.75 -9.80
CA GLN A 73 -15.93 38.17 -9.98
C GLN A 73 -14.91 39.13 -9.34
N GLU A 74 -13.96 38.65 -8.53
CA GLU A 74 -12.94 39.48 -7.91
C GLU A 74 -11.93 40.01 -8.95
N LYS A 75 -11.40 41.21 -8.71
CA LYS A 75 -10.33 41.82 -9.50
C LYS A 75 -9.10 42.02 -8.60
N PRO A 76 -7.93 41.44 -8.96
CA PRO A 76 -7.68 40.60 -10.13
C PRO A 76 -8.35 39.22 -10.04
N ARG A 77 -8.65 38.62 -11.20
CA ARG A 77 -9.32 37.30 -11.27
C ARG A 77 -8.39 36.23 -10.67
N PRO A 78 -8.84 35.46 -9.67
CA PRO A 78 -8.02 34.42 -9.07
C PRO A 78 -7.73 33.31 -10.06
N THR A 79 -6.49 32.84 -10.07
CA THR A 79 -6.05 31.67 -10.86
C THR A 79 -5.86 30.47 -9.93
N PRO A 80 -6.26 29.26 -10.34
CA PRO A 80 -6.07 28.07 -9.53
C PRO A 80 -4.58 27.73 -9.48
N ASN A 81 -3.99 27.79 -8.28
CA ASN A 81 -2.63 27.33 -8.02
C ASN A 81 -2.69 25.94 -7.39
N VAL A 82 -2.59 24.90 -8.23
CA VAL A 82 -2.66 23.50 -7.79
C VAL A 82 -1.34 23.02 -7.19
N VAL A 83 -0.21 23.54 -7.68
CA VAL A 83 1.12 23.23 -7.13
C VAL A 83 1.21 23.65 -5.65
N ALA A 84 0.71 24.85 -5.31
CA ALA A 84 0.66 25.28 -3.92
C ALA A 84 -0.31 24.46 -3.06
N LEU A 85 -1.43 23.99 -3.64
CA LEU A 85 -2.39 23.14 -2.94
C LEU A 85 -1.77 21.80 -2.55
N ILE A 86 -1.08 21.14 -3.49
CA ILE A 86 -0.49 19.82 -3.23
C ILE A 86 0.79 19.89 -2.39
N ALA A 87 1.46 21.05 -2.36
CA ALA A 87 2.58 21.33 -1.46
C ALA A 87 2.14 21.76 -0.05
N ASP A 88 0.85 22.06 0.16
CA ASP A 88 0.32 22.41 1.48
C ASP A 88 0.42 21.22 2.44
N PRO A 89 1.14 21.35 3.58
CA PRO A 89 1.23 20.30 4.58
C PRO A 89 -0.14 19.77 5.04
N ARG A 90 -1.19 20.60 5.06
CA ARG A 90 -2.54 20.17 5.45
C ARG A 90 -3.15 19.21 4.44
N THR A 91 -2.95 19.47 3.15
CA THR A 91 -3.41 18.61 2.06
C THR A 91 -2.68 17.26 2.09
N ILE A 92 -1.36 17.30 2.28
CA ILE A 92 -0.53 16.09 2.41
C ILE A 92 -0.94 15.27 3.64
N GLU A 93 -1.17 15.94 4.78
CA GLU A 93 -1.58 15.27 6.01
C GLU A 93 -2.97 14.63 5.89
N ALA A 94 -3.93 15.30 5.26
CA ALA A 94 -5.25 14.74 5.01
C ALA A 94 -5.17 13.47 4.12
N ALA A 95 -4.34 13.51 3.07
CA ALA A 95 -4.09 12.35 2.21
C ALA A 95 -3.42 11.21 2.98
N ARG A 96 -2.47 11.52 3.87
CA ARG A 96 -1.81 10.54 4.75
C ARG A 96 -2.81 9.88 5.69
N ILE A 97 -3.66 10.66 6.37
CA ILE A 97 -4.66 10.14 7.30
C ILE A 97 -5.64 9.20 6.57
N ALA A 98 -6.10 9.59 5.38
CA ALA A 98 -6.98 8.75 4.57
C ALA A 98 -6.31 7.42 4.17
N ALA A 99 -5.05 7.49 3.75
CA ALA A 99 -4.26 6.31 3.40
C ALA A 99 -4.03 5.37 4.60
N ASP A 100 -3.64 5.92 5.76
CA ASP A 100 -3.42 5.16 6.99
C ASP A 100 -4.69 4.45 7.45
N GLU A 101 -5.85 5.11 7.34
CA GLU A 101 -7.13 4.50 7.72
C GLU A 101 -7.46 3.30 6.83
N LEU A 102 -7.31 3.43 5.50
CA LEU A 102 -7.57 2.32 4.59
C LEU A 102 -6.53 1.21 4.69
N ALA A 103 -5.25 1.54 4.91
CA ALA A 103 -4.21 0.55 5.17
C ALA A 103 -4.56 -0.30 6.40
N ARG A 104 -4.98 0.36 7.48
CA ARG A 104 -5.39 -0.27 8.75
C ARG A 104 -6.61 -1.18 8.57
N LEU A 105 -7.64 -0.70 7.87
CA LEU A 105 -8.85 -1.49 7.58
C LEU A 105 -8.56 -2.74 6.76
N ASN A 106 -7.50 -2.71 5.93
CA ASN A 106 -7.05 -3.85 5.13
C ASN A 106 -6.00 -4.72 5.83
N GLY A 107 -5.73 -4.48 7.11
CA GLY A 107 -4.84 -5.30 7.93
C GLY A 107 -3.34 -5.04 7.72
N ALA A 108 -2.99 -3.86 7.19
CA ALA A 108 -1.61 -3.37 7.14
C ALA A 108 -1.33 -2.36 8.26
N GLY A 109 -0.05 -2.03 8.42
CA GLY A 109 0.41 -0.99 9.35
C GLY A 109 0.22 0.43 8.80
N ARG A 110 0.85 1.40 9.48
CA ARG A 110 0.94 2.78 9.00
C ARG A 110 1.80 2.87 7.74
N ILE A 111 1.46 3.81 6.86
CA ILE A 111 2.29 4.13 5.70
C ILE A 111 3.64 4.71 6.16
N GLU A 112 4.70 4.39 5.43
CA GLU A 112 6.06 4.82 5.76
C GLU A 112 6.37 6.21 5.20
N ALA A 113 5.89 6.45 3.98
CA ALA A 113 6.08 7.70 3.27
C ALA A 113 4.93 7.94 2.29
N ILE A 114 4.65 9.22 2.04
CA ILE A 114 3.79 9.70 0.96
C ILE A 114 4.50 10.86 0.26
N ASP A 115 4.54 10.80 -1.07
CA ASP A 115 5.05 11.83 -1.95
C ASP A 115 3.93 12.21 -2.93
N VAL A 116 3.74 13.50 -3.16
CA VAL A 116 2.71 14.01 -4.04
C VAL A 116 3.36 14.88 -5.10
N SER A 117 3.03 14.62 -6.36
CA SER A 117 3.58 15.33 -7.50
C SER A 117 2.47 15.85 -8.42
N CYS A 118 2.72 16.99 -9.04
CA CYS A 118 1.88 17.60 -10.08
C CYS A 118 2.76 17.70 -11.32
N ASP A 119 2.60 16.76 -12.24
CA ASP A 119 3.40 16.66 -13.47
C ASP A 119 2.52 16.19 -14.63
N ARG A 120 2.83 16.64 -15.86
CA ARG A 120 2.17 16.23 -17.11
C ARG A 120 0.64 16.26 -17.06
N GLY A 121 0.07 17.27 -16.39
CA GLY A 121 -1.39 17.40 -16.28
C GLY A 121 -2.07 16.39 -15.36
N ARG A 122 -1.33 15.84 -14.39
CA ARG A 122 -1.85 14.89 -13.40
C ARG A 122 -1.32 15.21 -12.02
N VAL A 123 -2.13 14.92 -11.01
CA VAL A 123 -1.68 14.81 -9.63
C VAL A 123 -1.47 13.33 -9.35
N GLU A 124 -0.25 12.95 -8.95
CA GLU A 124 0.08 11.58 -8.54
C GLU A 124 0.51 11.54 -7.08
N ALA A 125 -0.10 10.64 -6.32
CA ALA A 125 0.35 10.23 -5.00
C ALA A 125 1.16 8.94 -5.14
N ARG A 126 2.36 8.93 -4.54
CA ARG A 126 3.17 7.74 -4.36
C ARG A 126 3.29 7.48 -2.86
N LEU A 127 2.97 6.26 -2.44
CA LEU A 127 3.16 5.86 -1.04
C LEU A 127 4.05 4.63 -0.94
N THR A 128 4.65 4.47 0.23
CA THR A 128 5.42 3.28 0.58
C THR A 128 4.75 2.60 1.78
N LEU A 129 4.44 1.31 1.63
CA LEU A 129 3.85 0.47 2.68
C LEU A 129 4.50 -0.90 2.65
N ALA A 130 5.06 -1.33 3.79
CA ALA A 130 5.72 -2.63 3.93
C ALA A 130 6.81 -2.86 2.87
N ALA A 131 7.62 -1.83 2.62
CA ALA A 131 8.65 -1.76 1.57
C ALA A 131 8.15 -1.83 0.10
N TYR A 132 6.84 -1.83 -0.16
CA TYR A 132 6.28 -1.73 -1.52
C TYR A 132 5.85 -0.31 -1.83
N SER A 133 6.13 0.14 -3.05
CA SER A 133 5.67 1.44 -3.53
C SER A 133 4.40 1.30 -4.35
N HIS A 134 3.38 2.06 -3.99
CA HIS A 134 2.09 2.12 -4.67
C HIS A 134 1.88 3.52 -5.23
N ARG A 135 1.19 3.62 -6.38
CA ARG A 135 0.89 4.90 -7.05
C ARG A 135 -0.57 4.96 -7.46
N ALA A 136 -1.19 6.11 -7.26
CA ALA A 136 -2.48 6.45 -7.83
C ALA A 136 -2.52 7.95 -8.12
N GLY A 137 -3.35 8.35 -9.08
CA GLY A 137 -3.41 9.74 -9.47
C GLY A 137 -4.57 10.02 -10.40
N PHE A 138 -4.94 11.29 -10.48
CA PHE A 138 -6.04 11.78 -11.27
C PHE A 138 -5.58 12.88 -12.23
N THR A 139 -6.39 13.14 -13.25
CA THR A 139 -6.12 14.18 -14.24
C THR A 139 -6.38 15.56 -13.64
N ALA A 140 -5.40 16.45 -13.76
CA ALA A 140 -5.45 17.83 -13.31
C ALA A 140 -4.79 18.72 -14.37
N PRO A 141 -5.56 19.29 -15.32
CA PRO A 141 -5.01 20.04 -16.45
C PRO A 141 -4.10 21.21 -16.05
N GLU A 142 -4.28 21.75 -14.86
CA GLU A 142 -3.46 22.82 -14.29
C GLU A 142 -2.01 22.38 -14.06
N CYS A 143 -1.75 21.07 -13.96
CA CYS A 143 -0.41 20.48 -13.85
C CYS A 143 0.34 20.38 -15.19
N PHE A 144 -0.20 20.91 -16.29
CA PHE A 144 0.51 20.98 -17.59
C PHE A 144 1.46 22.19 -17.70
N ARG A 145 1.42 23.14 -16.77
CA ARG A 145 2.27 24.33 -16.83
C ARG A 145 3.46 24.22 -15.85
N PRO A 146 4.71 24.40 -16.34
CA PRO A 146 5.86 24.65 -15.48
C PRO A 146 5.80 26.05 -14.85
#